data_AF-A0A7Y5KTI8-F1
#
_entry.id   AF-A0A7Y5KTI8-F1
#
_cell.length_a   1.000
_cell.length_b   1.000
_cell.length_c   1.000
_cell.angle_alpha   90.00
_cell.angle_beta   90.00
_cell.angle_gamma   90.00
#
_symmetry.space_group_name_H-M   'P 1'
#
loop_
_entity.id
_entity.type
_entity.pdbx_description
1 polymer ?
#
loop_
_entity_poly.entity_id
_entity_poly.type
_entity_poly.pdbx_seq_one_letter_code
_entity_poly.pdbx_strand_id
1 'polypeptide(L)'
;MASGDDRDPKKPPRAHREPPKLDISQVRRDREEAREWARGAAPAPEVKPEAPPVAPPAPVAPPAPVAPPPAPAPVIAVSPPIATAPPVAAPVVIAPVPAAQPALVAAPVATPVGYPPSPEPIRLPSSPNSPETPANGNGSKPKITFQRSQLIVAGLTLFAIGVPTYLALKSHGFREAGVGAFVATAFGLGSLFAASSRLLFSQLRPRALGLAALAAGLGATGLLVAASFGHSLHGDAEQLRQSDVVLEPGMREYLAGESQHSGRIAALIGLVTLPGFLIGMLTLLLVLGSRRIALTSAKMKGEKSESVAPVWVAIALASGTFLVGFVLDVWAIFRSVDRIPNPREARLVAVKEAVDRGAWHAACEDLEVVLGRDYVPPPLLDEKLPEHVEYAHRCVNVAIDDLPSGRLCAPAADKLVLTDTVRVAKAKDRVQGACKGR
;
A
#
# COMPACT_ATOMS: atom_id res chain seq x y z
N MET A 1 28.02 41.52 -52.72
CA MET A 1 28.53 42.43 -51.66
C MET A 1 27.32 43.19 -51.13
N ALA A 2 26.87 43.13 -49.90
CA ALA A 2 27.46 42.66 -48.64
C ALA A 2 26.40 41.92 -47.80
N SER A 3 26.92 41.03 -46.96
CA SER A 3 26.24 40.12 -46.04
C SER A 3 25.68 40.86 -44.82
N GLY A 4 24.44 40.58 -44.43
CA GLY A 4 23.85 40.98 -43.16
C GLY A 4 24.16 39.94 -42.08
N ASP A 5 24.76 40.40 -40.99
CA ASP A 5 25.34 39.62 -39.90
C ASP A 5 24.29 39.48 -38.77
N ASP A 6 23.78 38.26 -38.59
CA ASP A 6 22.92 37.83 -37.48
C ASP A 6 23.74 37.78 -36.18
N ARG A 7 23.40 38.61 -35.19
CA ARG A 7 23.98 38.55 -33.84
C ARG A 7 22.96 38.06 -32.84
N ASP A 8 23.10 36.77 -32.52
CA ASP A 8 22.50 36.07 -31.39
C ASP A 8 22.93 36.70 -30.04
N PRO A 9 22.01 37.01 -29.11
CA PRO A 9 22.37 37.49 -27.79
C PRO A 9 22.85 36.33 -26.90
N LYS A 10 24.12 36.42 -26.47
CA LYS A 10 24.79 35.54 -25.51
C LYS A 10 23.93 35.25 -24.27
N LYS A 11 23.57 33.98 -24.10
CA LYS A 11 23.06 33.39 -22.85
C LYS A 11 24.16 33.44 -21.77
N PRO A 12 23.90 33.93 -20.54
CA PRO A 12 24.89 33.91 -19.48
C PRO A 12 25.18 32.46 -19.01
N PRO A 13 26.42 32.14 -18.62
CA PRO A 13 26.79 30.80 -18.18
C PRO A 13 26.08 30.44 -16.87
N ARG A 14 25.47 29.24 -16.83
CA ARG A 14 24.92 28.65 -15.61
C ARG A 14 26.05 28.44 -14.60
N ALA A 15 26.05 29.22 -13.53
CA ALA A 15 26.91 28.97 -12.37
C ALA A 15 26.50 27.63 -11.72
N HIS A 16 27.42 26.67 -11.71
CA HIS A 16 27.31 25.50 -10.84
C HIS A 16 27.36 25.97 -9.38
N ARG A 17 26.20 26.06 -8.73
CA ARG A 17 26.14 26.14 -7.26
C ARG A 17 26.47 24.76 -6.72
N GLU A 18 27.63 24.64 -6.08
CA GLU A 18 27.92 23.48 -5.22
C GLU A 18 26.83 23.38 -4.14
N PRO A 19 26.31 22.18 -3.85
CA PRO A 19 25.36 22.00 -2.76
C PRO A 19 26.03 22.39 -1.43
N PRO A 20 25.32 23.08 -0.52
CA PRO A 20 25.89 23.49 0.75
C PRO A 20 26.39 22.26 1.50
N LYS A 21 27.67 22.26 1.87
CA LYS A 21 28.27 21.21 2.69
C LYS A 21 27.55 21.19 4.04
N LEU A 22 26.87 20.10 4.32
CA LEU A 22 26.15 19.89 5.57
C LEU A 22 27.17 19.87 6.71
N ASP A 23 27.17 20.90 7.55
CA ASP A 23 28.06 20.98 8.71
C ASP A 23 27.55 20.05 9.81
N ILE A 24 28.15 18.87 9.90
CA ILE A 24 27.82 17.82 10.89
C ILE A 24 27.98 18.36 12.33
N SER A 25 28.82 19.37 12.55
CA SER A 25 28.99 19.96 13.88
C SER A 25 27.77 20.78 14.31
N GLN A 26 27.04 21.37 13.37
CA GLN A 26 25.83 22.14 13.64
C GLN A 26 24.65 21.22 13.97
N VAL A 27 24.48 20.13 13.21
CA VAL A 27 23.46 19.10 13.49
C VAL A 27 23.65 18.47 14.88
N ARG A 28 24.90 18.32 15.33
CA ARG A 28 25.20 17.79 16.67
C ARG A 28 24.82 18.78 17.78
N ARG A 29 25.05 20.07 17.55
CA ARG A 29 24.71 21.16 18.48
C ARG A 29 23.19 21.28 18.65
N ASP A 30 22.45 21.29 17.54
CA ASP A 30 20.98 21.37 17.54
C ASP A 30 20.35 20.17 18.28
N ARG A 31 20.98 18.99 18.18
CA ARG A 31 20.52 17.77 18.87
C ARG A 31 20.82 17.79 20.37
N GLU A 32 21.87 18.48 20.80
CA GLU A 32 22.18 18.67 22.22
C GLU A 32 21.27 19.72 22.85
N GLU A 33 21.01 20.84 22.17
CA GLU A 33 20.02 21.84 22.61
C GLU A 33 18.62 21.24 22.75
N ALA A 34 18.18 20.43 21.78
CA ALA A 34 16.88 19.75 21.86
C ALA A 34 16.78 18.80 23.08
N ARG A 35 17.90 18.17 23.48
CA ARG A 35 17.96 17.29 24.65
C ARG A 35 18.00 18.06 25.96
N GLU A 36 18.57 19.26 25.98
CA GLU A 36 18.54 20.14 27.15
C GLU A 36 17.14 20.72 27.35
N TRP A 37 16.48 21.12 26.26
CA TRP A 37 15.08 21.58 26.30
C TRP A 37 14.13 20.50 26.84
N ALA A 38 14.31 19.25 26.40
CA ALA A 38 13.53 18.12 26.90
C ALA A 38 13.80 17.78 28.38
N ARG A 39 14.97 18.16 28.93
CA ARG A 39 15.32 17.92 30.34
C ARG A 39 14.89 19.06 31.26
N GLY A 40 14.72 20.28 30.73
CA GLY A 40 14.24 21.45 31.47
C GLY A 40 12.72 21.56 31.58
N ALA A 41 11.96 20.78 30.82
CA ALA A 41 10.50 20.75 30.91
C ALA A 41 10.06 20.00 32.18
N ALA A 42 9.81 20.76 33.25
CA ALA A 42 9.21 20.23 34.48
C ALA A 42 7.85 19.58 34.15
N PRO A 43 7.49 18.46 34.81
CA PRO A 43 6.18 17.84 34.63
C PRO A 43 5.09 18.84 35.01
N ALA A 44 4.09 19.00 34.14
CA ALA A 44 2.96 19.88 34.37
C ALA A 44 2.28 19.52 35.71
N PRO A 45 1.89 20.52 36.53
CA PRO A 45 1.24 20.26 37.80
C PRO A 45 -0.07 19.48 37.57
N GLU A 46 -0.24 18.42 38.36
CA GLU A 46 -1.36 17.50 38.34
C GLU A 46 -2.66 18.27 38.67
N VAL A 47 -3.46 18.57 37.64
CA VAL A 47 -4.75 19.25 37.80
C VAL A 47 -5.74 18.24 38.38
N LYS A 48 -6.08 18.42 39.66
CA LYS A 48 -7.14 17.68 40.35
C LYS A 48 -8.49 17.99 39.67
N PRO A 49 -9.27 17.00 39.22
CA PRO A 49 -10.52 17.26 38.52
C PRO A 49 -11.56 17.81 39.50
N GLU A 50 -11.88 19.10 39.33
CA GLU A 50 -12.98 19.76 40.00
C GLU A 50 -14.30 19.33 39.35
N ALA A 51 -15.30 19.02 40.16
CA ALA A 51 -16.56 18.45 39.68
C ALA A 51 -17.26 19.41 38.69
N PRO A 52 -17.76 18.90 37.55
CA PRO A 52 -18.41 19.72 36.55
C PRO A 52 -19.70 20.37 37.11
N PRO A 53 -19.96 21.66 36.81
CA PRO A 53 -21.20 22.31 37.23
C PRO A 53 -22.41 21.68 36.52
N VAL A 54 -23.46 21.44 37.30
CA VAL A 54 -24.75 20.93 36.84
C VAL A 54 -25.35 21.91 35.84
N ALA A 55 -25.55 21.45 34.60
CA ALA A 55 -26.17 22.24 33.55
C ALA A 55 -27.64 22.57 33.89
N PRO A 56 -28.11 23.81 33.63
CA PRO A 56 -29.52 24.13 33.78
C PRO A 56 -30.38 23.37 32.76
N PRO A 57 -31.66 23.07 33.07
CA PRO A 57 -32.54 22.32 32.20
C PRO A 57 -32.79 23.06 30.88
N ALA A 58 -32.78 22.32 29.78
CA ALA A 58 -32.97 22.83 28.43
C ALA A 58 -34.38 23.46 28.24
N PRO A 59 -34.49 24.57 27.49
CA PRO A 59 -35.79 25.16 27.17
C PRO A 59 -36.61 24.24 26.25
N VAL A 60 -37.90 24.15 26.56
CA VAL A 60 -38.89 23.36 25.81
C VAL A 60 -39.02 23.90 24.39
N ALA A 61 -38.76 23.04 23.40
CA ALA A 61 -38.89 23.37 21.99
C ALA A 61 -40.37 23.66 21.61
N PRO A 62 -40.65 24.66 20.76
CA PRO A 62 -42.00 24.91 20.26
C PRO A 62 -42.46 23.78 19.33
N PRO A 63 -43.78 23.53 19.22
CA PRO A 63 -44.32 22.48 18.38
C PRO A 63 -44.04 22.74 16.89
N ALA A 64 -43.68 21.68 16.18
CA ALA A 64 -43.35 21.72 14.76
C ALA A 64 -44.57 22.16 13.91
N PRO A 65 -44.36 22.99 12.86
CA PRO A 65 -45.42 23.39 11.97
C PRO A 65 -45.93 22.20 11.13
N VAL A 66 -47.25 22.13 11.00
CA VAL A 66 -47.99 21.15 10.20
C VAL A 66 -47.61 21.29 8.72
N ALA A 67 -47.17 20.18 8.11
CA ALA A 67 -46.81 20.14 6.70
C ALA A 67 -48.02 20.40 5.78
N PRO A 68 -47.88 21.20 4.71
CA PRO A 68 -48.93 21.37 3.72
C PRO A 68 -49.14 20.08 2.89
N PRO A 69 -50.36 19.84 2.38
CA PRO A 69 -50.68 18.64 1.61
C PRO A 69 -49.91 18.59 0.27
N PRO A 70 -49.57 17.38 -0.22
CA PRO A 70 -48.79 17.22 -1.43
C PRO A 70 -49.56 17.68 -2.68
N ALA A 71 -48.86 18.40 -3.56
CA ALA A 71 -49.36 18.82 -4.86
C ALA A 71 -49.59 17.60 -5.79
N PRO A 72 -50.61 17.64 -6.68
CA PRO A 72 -50.88 16.56 -7.61
C PRO A 72 -49.77 16.41 -8.65
N ALA A 73 -49.38 15.16 -8.91
CA ALA A 73 -48.34 14.79 -9.86
C ALA A 73 -48.74 15.10 -11.32
N PRO A 74 -47.79 15.52 -12.18
CA PRO A 74 -48.07 15.76 -13.60
C PRO A 74 -48.25 14.45 -14.37
N VAL A 75 -49.29 14.44 -15.21
CA VAL A 75 -49.61 13.36 -16.16
C VAL A 75 -48.57 13.37 -17.28
N ILE A 76 -47.71 12.35 -17.32
CA ILE A 76 -46.75 12.13 -18.41
C ILE A 76 -47.44 11.28 -19.49
N ALA A 77 -47.47 11.82 -20.71
CA ALA A 77 -47.99 11.17 -21.90
C ALA A 77 -47.17 9.93 -22.29
N VAL A 78 -47.87 8.84 -22.58
CA VAL A 78 -47.32 7.55 -23.02
C VAL A 78 -47.08 7.57 -24.54
N SER A 79 -45.86 7.27 -24.97
CA SER A 79 -45.53 6.93 -26.36
C SER A 79 -45.39 5.41 -26.52
N PRO A 80 -45.79 4.83 -27.67
CA PRO A 80 -45.81 3.37 -27.90
C PRO A 80 -44.42 2.78 -28.26
N PRO A 81 -44.26 1.44 -28.22
CA PRO A 81 -42.98 0.79 -27.99
C PRO A 81 -42.21 0.48 -29.29
N ILE A 82 -40.88 0.59 -29.22
CA ILE A 82 -39.96 -0.02 -30.18
C ILE A 82 -39.39 -1.29 -29.52
N ALA A 83 -39.51 -2.40 -30.22
CA ALA A 83 -39.06 -3.72 -29.81
C ALA A 83 -37.56 -3.95 -30.05
N THR A 84 -37.04 -4.95 -29.35
CA THR A 84 -35.82 -5.78 -29.58
C THR A 84 -34.49 -5.36 -28.93
N ALA A 85 -34.20 -5.91 -27.73
CA ALA A 85 -33.06 -6.81 -27.41
C ALA A 85 -33.08 -7.19 -25.90
N PRO A 86 -32.64 -8.40 -25.50
CA PRO A 86 -32.96 -9.00 -24.19
C PRO A 86 -32.04 -8.55 -23.04
N PRO A 87 -32.51 -8.59 -21.78
CA PRO A 87 -31.73 -8.20 -20.61
C PRO A 87 -30.86 -9.35 -20.08
N VAL A 88 -29.61 -9.02 -19.72
CA VAL A 88 -28.73 -9.88 -18.90
C VAL A 88 -29.10 -9.68 -17.42
N ALA A 89 -29.26 -10.83 -16.77
CA ALA A 89 -29.74 -11.10 -15.43
C ALA A 89 -29.28 -10.18 -14.29
N ALA A 90 -30.26 -9.82 -13.44
CA ALA A 90 -30.10 -9.38 -12.06
C ALA A 90 -29.80 -10.59 -11.12
N PRO A 91 -29.36 -10.35 -9.86
CA PRO A 91 -28.50 -11.24 -9.11
C PRO A 91 -29.22 -12.40 -8.41
N VAL A 92 -28.58 -13.57 -8.41
CA VAL A 92 -29.00 -14.78 -7.70
C VAL A 92 -28.77 -14.62 -6.20
N VAL A 93 -29.86 -14.70 -5.44
CA VAL A 93 -29.90 -14.92 -4.00
C VAL A 93 -29.46 -16.35 -3.71
N ILE A 94 -28.35 -16.55 -3.00
CA ILE A 94 -27.91 -17.86 -2.53
C ILE A 94 -28.36 -18.03 -1.08
N ALA A 95 -29.40 -18.83 -0.87
CA ALA A 95 -29.78 -19.41 0.41
C ALA A 95 -28.96 -20.71 0.66
N PRO A 96 -28.72 -21.11 1.93
CA PRO A 96 -27.81 -22.20 2.27
C PRO A 96 -28.43 -23.59 2.00
N VAL A 97 -27.65 -24.47 1.38
CA VAL A 97 -28.03 -25.88 1.14
C VAL A 97 -27.62 -26.75 2.35
N PRO A 98 -28.49 -27.66 2.82
CA PRO A 98 -28.27 -28.48 4.01
C PRO A 98 -27.32 -29.66 3.76
N ALA A 99 -26.71 -30.13 4.86
CA ALA A 99 -25.87 -31.31 4.92
C ALA A 99 -26.64 -32.58 4.52
N ALA A 100 -26.08 -33.37 3.59
CA ALA A 100 -26.55 -34.70 3.26
C ALA A 100 -25.41 -35.72 3.44
N GLN A 101 -25.64 -36.67 4.36
CA GLN A 101 -24.91 -37.93 4.50
C GLN A 101 -25.30 -38.89 3.36
N PRO A 102 -24.43 -39.85 3.01
CA PRO A 102 -24.90 -41.20 2.72
C PRO A 102 -24.09 -42.22 3.53
N ALA A 103 -24.73 -42.97 4.43
CA ALA A 103 -25.54 -44.17 4.14
C ALA A 103 -24.67 -45.38 3.74
N LEU A 104 -24.49 -46.24 4.74
CA LEU A 104 -24.03 -47.63 4.68
C LEU A 104 -24.79 -48.41 3.58
N VAL A 105 -24.08 -49.10 2.70
CA VAL A 105 -24.62 -50.24 1.94
C VAL A 105 -23.68 -51.42 2.13
N ALA A 106 -24.26 -52.52 2.60
CA ALA A 106 -23.61 -53.79 2.88
C ALA A 106 -23.69 -54.74 1.67
N ALA A 107 -22.63 -55.57 1.55
CA ALA A 107 -22.59 -56.93 0.97
C ALA A 107 -22.65 -57.06 -0.59
N PRO A 108 -21.99 -58.07 -1.22
CA PRO A 108 -21.83 -59.44 -0.72
C PRO A 108 -20.42 -60.06 -0.72
N VAL A 109 -20.37 -61.11 0.10
CA VAL A 109 -19.35 -62.14 0.27
C VAL A 109 -18.93 -62.75 -1.07
N ALA A 110 -17.63 -62.79 -1.34
CA ALA A 110 -17.03 -63.61 -2.37
C ALA A 110 -16.22 -64.74 -1.72
N THR A 111 -16.61 -65.97 -2.03
CA THR A 111 -15.94 -67.24 -1.70
C THR A 111 -14.54 -67.36 -2.30
N PRO A 112 -13.65 -68.18 -1.71
CA PRO A 112 -12.24 -68.22 -2.06
C PRO A 112 -12.00 -69.03 -3.34
N VAL A 113 -11.37 -68.41 -4.33
CA VAL A 113 -10.82 -69.12 -5.50
C VAL A 113 -9.34 -69.35 -5.25
N GLY A 114 -8.92 -70.61 -5.43
CA GLY A 114 -7.61 -71.14 -5.05
C GLY A 114 -6.42 -70.40 -5.64
N TYR A 115 -5.36 -70.37 -4.85
CA TYR A 115 -4.02 -69.97 -5.24
C TYR A 115 -3.48 -70.91 -6.34
N PRO A 116 -3.05 -70.40 -7.50
CA PRO A 116 -2.11 -71.15 -8.33
C PRO A 116 -0.73 -71.17 -7.65
N PRO A 117 0.04 -72.26 -7.80
CA PRO A 117 1.37 -72.38 -7.21
C PRO A 117 2.32 -71.32 -7.76
N SER A 118 3.14 -70.80 -6.85
CA SER A 118 4.24 -69.87 -7.09
C SER A 118 5.10 -70.29 -8.28
N PRO A 119 5.28 -69.45 -9.33
CA PRO A 119 6.38 -69.66 -10.25
C PRO A 119 7.71 -69.43 -9.49
N GLU A 120 8.66 -70.30 -9.74
CA GLU A 120 10.03 -70.21 -9.23
C GLU A 120 10.64 -68.83 -9.50
N PRO A 121 11.52 -68.33 -8.62
CA PRO A 121 12.23 -67.09 -8.87
C PRO A 121 13.12 -67.25 -10.09
N ILE A 122 12.76 -66.58 -11.19
CA ILE A 122 13.62 -66.42 -12.35
C ILE A 122 14.92 -65.76 -11.87
N ARG A 123 15.99 -66.56 -11.80
CA ARG A 123 17.36 -66.06 -11.64
C ARG A 123 17.71 -65.30 -12.92
N LEU A 124 17.59 -63.98 -12.87
CA LEU A 124 18.21 -63.09 -13.85
C LEU A 124 19.73 -63.38 -13.85
N PRO A 125 20.35 -63.66 -15.02
CA PRO A 125 21.79 -63.75 -15.10
C PRO A 125 22.39 -62.41 -14.66
N SER A 126 23.33 -62.49 -13.71
CA SER A 126 24.20 -61.39 -13.31
C SER A 126 24.79 -60.74 -14.57
N SER A 127 24.36 -59.51 -14.86
CA SER A 127 24.90 -58.67 -15.93
C SER A 127 26.41 -58.51 -15.71
N PRO A 128 27.27 -59.10 -16.58
CA PRO A 128 28.68 -58.82 -16.58
C PRO A 128 28.85 -57.64 -17.52
N ASN A 129 28.67 -56.43 -17.01
CA ASN A 129 29.13 -55.17 -17.59
C ASN A 129 28.65 -54.06 -16.66
N SER A 130 29.39 -53.90 -15.56
CA SER A 130 29.48 -52.62 -14.89
C SER A 130 30.21 -51.70 -15.87
N PRO A 131 29.59 -50.68 -16.47
CA PRO A 131 30.35 -49.70 -17.23
C PRO A 131 31.28 -49.02 -16.22
N GLU A 132 32.57 -49.24 -16.42
CA GLU A 132 33.62 -48.46 -15.79
C GLU A 132 33.22 -46.99 -15.86
N THR A 133 33.05 -46.41 -14.67
CA THR A 133 33.09 -44.97 -14.47
C THR A 133 34.27 -44.41 -15.26
N PRO A 134 34.08 -43.53 -16.26
CA PRO A 134 35.19 -42.78 -16.81
C PRO A 134 35.66 -41.81 -15.73
N ALA A 135 36.64 -42.25 -14.94
CA ALA A 135 37.58 -41.37 -14.29
C ALA A 135 38.31 -40.58 -15.40
N ASN A 136 38.58 -39.30 -15.15
CA ASN A 136 39.25 -38.34 -16.04
C ASN A 136 38.42 -37.76 -17.18
N GLY A 137 37.41 -36.97 -16.83
CA GLY A 137 36.92 -35.87 -17.66
C GLY A 137 37.21 -34.54 -16.97
N ASN A 138 38.16 -33.77 -17.52
CA ASN A 138 38.63 -32.48 -17.03
C ASN A 138 37.52 -31.61 -16.42
N GLY A 139 37.70 -31.26 -15.14
CA GLY A 139 36.83 -30.38 -14.38
C GLY A 139 36.80 -28.96 -14.94
N SER A 140 35.95 -28.73 -15.95
CA SER A 140 35.51 -27.41 -16.34
C SER A 140 34.56 -26.89 -15.26
N LYS A 141 35.14 -26.13 -14.33
CA LYS A 141 34.49 -25.47 -13.19
C LYS A 141 33.16 -24.81 -13.59
N PRO A 142 31.98 -25.33 -13.18
CA PRO A 142 30.72 -24.61 -13.32
C PRO A 142 30.52 -23.61 -12.15
N LYS A 143 31.61 -23.01 -11.64
CA LYS A 143 31.54 -22.13 -10.45
C LYS A 143 31.10 -20.70 -10.79
N ILE A 144 31.30 -20.22 -12.02
CA ILE A 144 31.13 -18.78 -12.34
C ILE A 144 29.67 -18.41 -12.64
N THR A 145 28.92 -19.25 -13.36
CA THR A 145 27.48 -19.02 -13.60
C THR A 145 26.65 -19.18 -12.32
N PHE A 146 27.08 -20.06 -11.42
CA PHE A 146 26.44 -20.32 -10.12
C PHE A 146 26.53 -19.14 -9.15
N GLN A 147 27.70 -18.48 -9.08
CA GLN A 147 27.89 -17.32 -8.20
C GLN A 147 27.10 -16.10 -8.68
N ARG A 148 26.92 -15.97 -10.01
CA ARG A 148 26.14 -14.89 -10.61
C ARG A 148 24.64 -14.99 -10.32
N SER A 149 24.03 -16.19 -10.38
CA SER A 149 22.61 -16.34 -10.08
C SER A 149 22.29 -16.08 -8.60
N GLN A 150 23.17 -16.49 -7.68
CA GLN A 150 23.06 -16.18 -6.24
C GLN A 150 23.17 -14.68 -5.96
N LEU A 151 24.12 -13.99 -6.61
CA LEU A 151 24.26 -12.53 -6.50
C LEU A 151 23.05 -11.79 -7.09
N ILE A 152 22.48 -12.29 -8.20
CA ILE A 152 21.28 -11.71 -8.79
C ILE A 152 20.07 -11.90 -7.87
N VAL A 153 19.87 -13.10 -7.32
CA VAL A 153 18.79 -13.36 -6.37
C VAL A 153 18.97 -12.49 -5.13
N ALA A 154 20.15 -12.51 -4.49
CA ALA A 154 20.46 -11.67 -3.32
C ALA A 154 20.29 -10.16 -3.58
N GLY A 155 20.71 -9.70 -4.76
CA GLY A 155 20.53 -8.33 -5.20
C GLY A 155 19.07 -7.96 -5.42
N LEU A 156 18.28 -8.86 -6.03
CA LEU A 156 16.83 -8.71 -6.15
C LEU A 156 16.15 -8.72 -4.78
N THR A 157 16.58 -9.56 -3.83
CA THR A 157 16.08 -9.56 -2.46
C THR A 157 16.36 -8.23 -1.78
N LEU A 158 17.61 -7.76 -1.83
CA LEU A 158 18.01 -6.48 -1.22
C LEU A 158 17.30 -5.29 -1.86
N PHE A 159 17.11 -5.30 -3.17
CA PHE A 159 16.38 -4.24 -3.87
C PHE A 159 14.89 -4.24 -3.52
N ALA A 160 14.26 -5.42 -3.51
CA ALA A 160 12.86 -5.58 -3.17
C ALA A 160 12.56 -5.36 -1.67
N ILE A 161 13.57 -5.43 -0.80
CA ILE A 161 13.50 -5.02 0.61
C ILE A 161 13.78 -3.51 0.74
N GLY A 162 14.78 -3.00 0.03
CA GLY A 162 15.25 -1.62 0.13
C GLY A 162 14.26 -0.58 -0.38
N VAL A 163 13.60 -0.84 -1.52
CA VAL A 163 12.66 0.12 -2.13
C VAL A 163 11.41 0.32 -1.27
N PRO A 164 10.71 -0.72 -0.79
CA PRO A 164 9.56 -0.53 0.11
C PRO A 164 9.95 0.11 1.45
N THR A 165 11.12 -0.23 2.02
CA THR A 165 11.61 0.39 3.26
C THR A 165 11.88 1.88 3.08
N TYR A 166 12.47 2.26 1.94
CA TYR A 166 12.69 3.66 1.59
C TYR A 166 11.39 4.44 1.42
N LEU A 167 10.38 3.83 0.79
CA LEU A 167 9.05 4.45 0.61
C LEU A 167 8.28 4.57 1.93
N ALA A 168 8.36 3.57 2.81
CA ALA A 168 7.73 3.59 4.13
C ALA A 168 8.33 4.67 5.06
N LEU A 169 9.59 5.06 4.86
CA LEU A 169 10.24 6.14 5.61
C LEU A 169 9.79 7.55 5.18
N LYS A 170 9.23 7.71 3.98
CA LYS A 170 8.94 9.04 3.40
C LYS A 170 7.49 9.51 3.58
N SER A 171 6.54 8.63 3.88
CA SER A 171 5.12 8.99 3.99
C SER A 171 4.45 8.30 5.19
N HIS A 172 3.68 9.07 5.97
CA HIS A 172 2.95 8.56 7.14
C HIS A 172 1.84 7.57 6.76
N GLY A 173 1.12 7.81 5.65
CA GLY A 173 0.14 6.84 5.11
C GLY A 173 0.80 5.59 4.54
N PHE A 174 2.04 5.71 4.04
CA PHE A 174 2.86 4.57 3.62
C PHE A 174 3.52 3.83 4.78
N ARG A 175 3.46 4.33 6.01
CA ARG A 175 4.17 3.68 7.11
C ARG A 175 3.48 2.39 7.52
N GLU A 176 2.15 2.34 7.53
CA GLU A 176 1.41 1.13 7.88
C GLU A 176 1.21 0.20 6.70
N ALA A 177 0.79 0.74 5.54
CA ALA A 177 0.70 -0.03 4.30
C ALA A 177 2.08 -0.52 3.81
N GLY A 178 3.13 0.29 3.98
CA GLY A 178 4.50 -0.04 3.61
C GLY A 178 5.15 -1.05 4.55
N VAL A 179 4.82 -1.06 5.85
CA VAL A 179 5.27 -2.14 6.75
C VAL A 179 4.61 -3.46 6.38
N GLY A 180 3.29 -3.48 6.14
CA GLY A 180 2.61 -4.70 5.69
C GLY A 180 3.16 -5.22 4.36
N ALA A 181 3.31 -4.34 3.38
CA ALA A 181 3.93 -4.65 2.09
C ALA A 181 5.38 -5.14 2.23
N PHE A 182 6.17 -4.52 3.10
CA PHE A 182 7.55 -4.92 3.38
C PHE A 182 7.62 -6.34 3.95
N VAL A 183 6.83 -6.62 4.99
CA VAL A 183 6.81 -7.93 5.64
C VAL A 183 6.35 -9.00 4.64
N ALA A 184 5.27 -8.75 3.90
CA ALA A 184 4.78 -9.68 2.87
C ALA A 184 5.83 -9.94 1.78
N THR A 185 6.50 -8.90 1.30
CA THR A 185 7.55 -9.01 0.28
C THR A 185 8.76 -9.79 0.82
N ALA A 186 9.19 -9.52 2.06
CA ALA A 186 10.27 -10.25 2.72
C ALA A 186 9.95 -11.74 2.86
N PHE A 187 8.71 -12.08 3.22
CA PHE A 187 8.24 -13.47 3.28
C PHE A 187 8.20 -14.13 1.89
N GLY A 188 7.69 -13.44 0.86
CA GLY A 188 7.67 -13.93 -0.52
C GLY A 188 9.08 -14.19 -1.07
N LEU A 189 10.01 -13.28 -0.80
CA LEU A 189 11.41 -13.42 -1.16
C LEU A 189 12.11 -14.54 -0.39
N GLY A 190 11.84 -14.65 0.91
CA GLY A 190 12.32 -15.76 1.74
C GLY A 190 11.81 -17.11 1.23
N SER A 191 10.55 -17.17 0.79
CA SER A 191 9.96 -18.34 0.14
C SER A 191 10.69 -18.72 -1.15
N LEU A 192 10.91 -17.76 -2.05
CA LEU A 192 11.67 -17.94 -3.29
C LEU A 192 13.12 -18.38 -3.03
N PHE A 193 13.78 -17.79 -2.03
CA PHE A 193 15.13 -18.13 -1.65
C PHE A 193 15.22 -19.56 -1.09
N ALA A 194 14.28 -19.95 -0.22
CA ALA A 194 14.20 -21.30 0.32
C ALA A 194 13.91 -22.34 -0.79
N ALA A 195 12.99 -22.03 -1.70
CA ALA A 195 12.68 -22.87 -2.86
C ALA A 195 13.89 -23.02 -3.80
N SER A 196 14.59 -21.93 -4.10
CA SER A 196 15.78 -21.93 -4.95
C SER A 196 16.92 -22.70 -4.29
N SER A 197 17.18 -22.47 -3.01
CA SER A 197 18.20 -23.19 -2.23
C SER A 197 17.94 -24.69 -2.22
N ARG A 198 16.67 -25.09 -2.12
CA ARG A 198 16.29 -26.51 -2.21
C ARG A 198 16.68 -27.13 -3.55
N LEU A 199 16.40 -26.46 -4.67
CA LEU A 199 16.78 -26.97 -6.00
C LEU A 199 18.30 -27.13 -6.15
N LEU A 200 19.07 -26.29 -5.45
CA LEU A 200 20.52 -26.42 -5.40
C LEU A 200 20.96 -27.58 -4.50
N PHE A 201 20.38 -27.70 -3.30
CA PHE A 201 20.73 -28.75 -2.35
C PHE A 201 20.14 -30.11 -2.68
N SER A 202 19.16 -30.21 -3.57
CA SER A 202 18.59 -31.51 -3.97
C SER A 202 19.62 -32.42 -4.64
N GLN A 203 20.68 -31.85 -5.21
CA GLN A 203 21.81 -32.63 -5.73
C GLN A 203 22.65 -33.28 -4.63
N LEU A 204 22.71 -32.67 -3.43
CA LEU A 204 23.53 -33.14 -2.31
C LEU A 204 22.72 -33.92 -1.26
N ARG A 205 21.47 -33.53 -1.03
CA ARG A 205 20.57 -34.11 -0.02
C ARG A 205 19.13 -34.14 -0.54
N PRO A 206 18.75 -35.13 -1.38
CA PRO A 206 17.41 -35.21 -1.99
C PRO A 206 16.27 -35.35 -0.97
N ARG A 207 16.58 -35.74 0.28
CA ARG A 207 15.58 -35.96 1.34
C ARG A 207 15.30 -34.76 2.24
N ALA A 208 15.89 -33.59 1.99
CA ALA A 208 15.68 -32.41 2.82
C ALA A 208 14.26 -31.82 2.64
N LEU A 209 13.30 -32.34 3.41
CA LEU A 209 11.90 -31.87 3.44
C LEU A 209 11.75 -30.46 4.03
N GLY A 210 12.61 -30.11 4.99
CA GLY A 210 12.51 -28.86 5.75
C GLY A 210 12.52 -27.59 4.89
N LEU A 211 13.34 -27.55 3.82
CA LEU A 211 13.41 -26.36 2.97
C LEU A 211 12.17 -26.14 2.10
N ALA A 212 11.47 -27.20 1.66
CA ALA A 212 10.21 -27.01 0.94
C ALA A 212 9.07 -26.62 1.88
N ALA A 213 9.05 -27.21 3.08
CA ALA A 213 8.08 -26.82 4.11
C ALA A 213 8.27 -25.35 4.52
N LEU A 214 9.52 -24.89 4.67
CA LEU A 214 9.84 -23.48 4.91
C LEU A 214 9.42 -22.60 3.73
N ALA A 215 9.72 -22.99 2.49
CA ALA A 215 9.32 -22.20 1.32
C ALA A 215 7.80 -22.03 1.23
N ALA A 216 7.05 -23.13 1.36
CA ALA A 216 5.58 -23.10 1.34
C ALA A 216 5.01 -22.32 2.53
N GLY A 217 5.57 -22.52 3.73
CA GLY A 217 5.17 -21.81 4.94
C GLY A 217 5.37 -20.30 4.82
N LEU A 218 6.57 -19.85 4.42
CA LEU A 218 6.88 -18.44 4.24
C LEU A 218 5.99 -17.79 3.17
N GLY A 219 5.72 -18.50 2.06
CA GLY A 219 4.82 -18.00 1.02
C GLY A 219 3.39 -17.82 1.53
N ALA A 220 2.85 -18.82 2.22
CA ALA A 220 1.51 -18.76 2.79
C ALA A 220 1.37 -17.69 3.88
N THR A 221 2.39 -17.51 4.74
CA THR A 221 2.38 -16.45 5.76
C THR A 221 2.50 -15.06 5.14
N GLY A 222 3.30 -14.89 4.09
CA GLY A 222 3.41 -13.60 3.40
C GLY A 222 2.07 -13.14 2.82
N LEU A 223 1.34 -14.07 2.22
CA LEU A 223 0.01 -13.85 1.65
C LEU A 223 -1.02 -13.52 2.74
N LEU A 224 -1.03 -14.27 3.85
CA LEU A 224 -1.92 -13.98 4.99
C LEU A 224 -1.64 -12.61 5.63
N VAL A 225 -0.36 -12.24 5.77
CA VAL A 225 0.02 -10.94 6.33
C VAL A 225 -0.42 -9.80 5.41
N ALA A 226 -0.18 -9.92 4.10
CA ALA A 226 -0.66 -8.91 3.15
C ALA A 226 -2.19 -8.74 3.23
N ALA A 227 -2.91 -9.86 3.28
CA ALA A 227 -4.36 -9.89 3.40
C ALA A 227 -4.87 -9.25 4.70
N SER A 228 -4.25 -9.56 5.85
CA SER A 228 -4.67 -8.99 7.13
C SER A 228 -4.44 -7.48 7.20
N PHE A 229 -3.32 -7.00 6.68
CA PHE A 229 -3.06 -5.56 6.54
C PHE A 229 -4.04 -4.90 5.57
N GLY A 230 -4.29 -5.50 4.41
CA GLY A 230 -5.27 -5.01 3.45
C GLY A 230 -6.66 -4.88 4.05
N HIS A 231 -7.08 -5.86 4.86
CA HIS A 231 -8.37 -5.82 5.56
C HIS A 231 -8.40 -4.78 6.68
N SER A 232 -7.32 -4.65 7.47
CA SER A 232 -7.21 -3.62 8.52
C SER A 232 -7.38 -2.23 7.95
N LEU A 233 -6.66 -1.91 6.86
CA LEU A 233 -6.73 -0.59 6.21
C LEU A 233 -8.14 -0.27 5.67
N HIS A 234 -8.87 -1.28 5.21
CA HIS A 234 -10.28 -1.12 4.85
C HIS A 234 -11.19 -0.91 6.07
N GLY A 235 -10.87 -1.52 7.21
CA GLY A 235 -11.53 -1.27 8.49
C GLY A 235 -11.30 0.16 8.98
N ASP A 236 -10.06 0.64 8.89
CA ASP A 236 -9.67 2.00 9.26
C ASP A 236 -10.37 3.04 8.39
N ALA A 237 -10.53 2.76 7.09
CA ALA A 237 -11.31 3.60 6.17
C ALA A 237 -12.77 3.76 6.63
N GLU A 238 -13.38 2.67 7.09
CA GLU A 238 -14.76 2.68 7.58
C GLU A 238 -14.87 3.43 8.91
N GLN A 239 -13.90 3.24 9.81
CA GLN A 239 -13.83 4.01 11.06
C GLN A 239 -13.63 5.50 10.82
N LEU A 240 -12.80 5.89 9.84
CA LEU A 240 -12.61 7.28 9.46
C LEU A 240 -13.91 7.90 8.92
N ARG A 241 -14.67 7.17 8.11
CA ARG A 241 -16.00 7.61 7.63
C ARG A 241 -16.98 7.85 8.78
N GLN A 242 -16.96 6.98 9.78
CA GLN A 242 -17.85 7.03 10.94
C GLN A 242 -17.37 7.95 12.06
N SER A 243 -16.11 8.39 12.04
CA SER A 243 -15.54 9.23 13.10
C SER A 243 -16.21 10.60 13.15
N ASP A 244 -16.53 11.12 14.34
CA ASP A 244 -17.07 12.48 14.52
C ASP A 244 -15.99 13.57 14.56
N VAL A 245 -14.75 13.22 14.19
CA VAL A 245 -13.64 14.18 14.21
C VAL A 245 -13.92 15.30 13.21
N VAL A 246 -13.91 16.54 13.69
CA VAL A 246 -14.08 17.74 12.88
C VAL A 246 -12.84 17.88 12.00
N LEU A 247 -12.99 17.45 10.74
CA LEU A 247 -12.00 17.59 9.69
C LEU A 247 -12.48 18.64 8.68
N GLU A 248 -11.55 19.18 7.89
CA GLU A 248 -11.91 20.05 6.77
C GLU A 248 -12.89 19.33 5.83
N PRO A 249 -13.88 20.04 5.23
CA PRO A 249 -14.81 19.43 4.28
C PRO A 249 -14.07 18.69 3.16
N GLY A 250 -14.44 17.43 2.89
CA GLY A 250 -13.82 16.58 1.88
C GLY A 250 -12.56 15.83 2.35
N MET A 251 -11.96 16.21 3.49
CA MET A 251 -10.73 15.57 3.99
C MET A 251 -10.99 14.18 4.56
N ARG A 252 -12.15 13.98 5.19
CA ARG A 252 -12.55 12.68 5.73
C ARG A 252 -12.72 11.66 4.61
N GLU A 253 -13.42 12.06 3.55
CA GLU A 253 -13.69 11.23 2.39
C GLU A 253 -12.39 10.93 1.63
N TYR A 254 -11.49 11.92 1.52
CA TYR A 254 -10.15 11.74 0.98
C TYR A 254 -9.34 10.69 1.76
N LEU A 255 -9.23 10.83 3.09
CA LEU A 255 -8.46 9.91 3.93
C LEU A 255 -9.05 8.48 3.91
N ALA A 256 -10.38 8.36 3.88
CA ALA A 256 -11.04 7.08 3.70
C ALA A 256 -10.76 6.46 2.31
N GLY A 257 -10.76 7.27 1.25
CA GLY A 257 -10.41 6.83 -0.09
C GLY A 257 -8.94 6.39 -0.21
N GLU A 258 -8.03 7.12 0.43
CA GLU A 258 -6.59 6.82 0.41
C GLU A 258 -6.26 5.55 1.21
N SER A 259 -6.91 5.33 2.36
CA SER A 259 -6.77 4.08 3.13
C SER A 259 -7.31 2.87 2.36
N GLN A 260 -8.47 2.98 1.69
CA GLN A 260 -8.96 1.95 0.77
C GLN A 260 -7.98 1.68 -0.37
N HIS A 261 -7.40 2.72 -0.96
CA HIS A 261 -6.44 2.59 -2.04
C HIS A 261 -5.17 1.86 -1.58
N SER A 262 -4.63 2.24 -0.43
CA SER A 262 -3.50 1.58 0.22
C SER A 262 -3.80 0.12 0.55
N GLY A 263 -5.01 -0.18 1.04
CA GLY A 263 -5.48 -1.54 1.31
C GLY A 263 -5.47 -2.41 0.06
N ARG A 264 -5.93 -1.87 -1.08
CA ARG A 264 -5.89 -2.55 -2.37
C ARG A 264 -4.46 -2.78 -2.87
N ILE A 265 -3.57 -1.80 -2.73
CA ILE A 265 -2.16 -1.95 -3.09
C ILE A 265 -1.50 -3.05 -2.25
N ALA A 266 -1.75 -3.08 -0.93
CA ALA A 266 -1.24 -4.11 -0.05
C ALA A 266 -1.66 -5.52 -0.49
N ALA A 267 -2.95 -5.70 -0.84
CA ALA A 267 -3.46 -6.97 -1.35
C ALA A 267 -2.84 -7.37 -2.70
N LEU A 268 -2.62 -6.42 -3.61
CA LEU A 268 -1.91 -6.68 -4.87
C LEU A 268 -0.45 -7.10 -4.64
N ILE A 269 0.23 -6.53 -3.65
CA ILE A 269 1.58 -6.93 -3.25
C ILE A 269 1.56 -8.34 -2.64
N GLY A 270 0.51 -8.70 -1.90
CA GLY A 270 0.28 -10.06 -1.41
C GLY A 270 0.32 -11.12 -2.52
N LEU A 271 -0.29 -10.83 -3.67
CA LEU A 271 -0.27 -11.73 -4.83
C LEU A 271 1.12 -11.98 -5.42
N VAL A 272 2.11 -11.11 -5.16
CA VAL A 272 3.51 -11.32 -5.57
C VAL A 272 4.14 -12.53 -4.85
N THR A 273 3.59 -12.94 -3.71
CA THR A 273 4.07 -14.13 -2.96
C THR A 273 3.58 -15.46 -3.56
N LEU A 274 2.58 -15.42 -4.45
CA LEU A 274 1.93 -16.59 -5.03
C LEU A 274 2.89 -17.53 -5.79
N PRO A 275 3.84 -17.05 -6.62
CA PRO A 275 4.82 -17.92 -7.27
C PRO A 275 5.70 -18.69 -6.28
N GLY A 276 6.16 -18.04 -5.20
CA GLY A 276 6.98 -18.69 -4.16
C GLY A 276 6.23 -19.83 -3.48
N PHE A 277 4.97 -19.58 -3.11
CA PHE A 277 4.08 -20.61 -2.56
C PHE A 277 3.86 -21.76 -3.54
N LEU A 278 3.52 -21.49 -4.81
CA LEU A 278 3.28 -22.53 -5.81
C LEU A 278 4.51 -23.43 -6.03
N ILE A 279 5.71 -22.84 -6.13
CA ILE A 279 6.95 -23.61 -6.27
C ILE A 279 7.20 -24.43 -4.99
N GLY A 280 7.04 -23.84 -3.80
CA GLY A 280 7.16 -24.54 -2.52
C GLY A 280 6.22 -25.75 -2.42
N MET A 281 4.95 -25.58 -2.75
CA MET A 281 3.94 -26.64 -2.74
C MET A 281 4.20 -27.72 -3.79
N LEU A 282 4.55 -27.35 -5.01
CA LEU A 282 4.92 -28.30 -6.05
C LEU A 282 6.09 -29.19 -5.59
N THR A 283 7.12 -28.59 -4.98
CA THR A 283 8.26 -29.36 -4.46
C THR A 283 7.87 -30.28 -3.29
N LEU A 284 6.96 -29.87 -2.40
CA LEU A 284 6.42 -30.76 -1.36
C LEU A 284 5.68 -31.96 -1.96
N LEU A 285 4.83 -31.73 -2.97
CA LEU A 285 4.06 -32.78 -3.64
C LEU A 285 4.97 -33.79 -4.35
N LEU A 286 6.02 -33.33 -5.05
CA LEU A 286 7.00 -34.20 -5.70
C LEU A 286 7.76 -35.08 -4.67
N VAL A 287 8.07 -34.53 -3.50
CA VAL A 287 8.72 -35.31 -2.42
C VAL A 287 7.78 -36.34 -1.84
N LEU A 288 6.51 -36.00 -1.64
CA LEU A 288 5.51 -36.97 -1.21
C LEU A 288 5.30 -38.08 -2.23
N GLY A 289 5.27 -37.74 -3.52
CA GLY A 289 5.19 -38.71 -4.61
C GLY A 289 6.35 -39.70 -4.56
N SER A 290 7.60 -39.20 -4.47
CA SER A 290 8.77 -40.06 -4.34
C SER A 290 8.80 -40.89 -3.05
N ARG A 291 8.37 -40.32 -1.91
CA ARG A 291 8.23 -41.07 -0.65
C ARG A 291 7.17 -42.16 -0.70
N ARG A 292 6.02 -41.93 -1.35
CA ARG A 292 4.99 -42.96 -1.51
C ARG A 292 5.53 -44.16 -2.29
N ILE A 293 6.25 -43.92 -3.38
CA ILE A 293 6.88 -44.98 -4.19
C ILE A 293 7.93 -45.73 -3.38
N ALA A 294 8.74 -45.02 -2.58
CA ALA A 294 9.71 -45.65 -1.69
C ALA A 294 9.04 -46.50 -0.60
N LEU A 295 7.95 -46.02 0.00
CA LEU A 295 7.20 -46.74 1.03
C LEU A 295 6.49 -47.98 0.49
N THR A 296 5.91 -47.92 -0.72
CA THR A 296 5.35 -49.12 -1.37
C THR A 296 6.42 -50.16 -1.63
N SER A 297 7.64 -49.72 -1.96
CA SER A 297 8.80 -50.59 -2.18
C SER A 297 9.35 -51.19 -0.87
N ALA A 298 9.38 -50.40 0.21
CA ALA A 298 9.83 -50.83 1.53
C ALA A 298 8.84 -51.78 2.21
N LYS A 299 7.53 -51.57 2.00
CA LYS A 299 6.48 -52.46 2.49
C LYS A 299 6.59 -53.88 1.90
N MET A 300 7.04 -54.00 0.64
CA MET A 300 7.37 -55.30 0.05
C MET A 300 8.59 -55.97 0.69
N LYS A 301 9.48 -55.20 1.32
CA LYS A 301 10.70 -55.70 1.98
C LYS A 301 10.55 -55.94 3.48
N GLY A 302 9.36 -55.74 4.05
CA GLY A 302 9.10 -55.96 5.48
C GLY A 302 9.74 -54.94 6.43
N GLU A 303 10.19 -53.79 5.92
CA GLU A 303 10.87 -52.76 6.71
C GLU A 303 9.85 -51.86 7.44
N LYS A 304 10.14 -51.46 8.69
CA LYS A 304 9.24 -50.61 9.48
C LYS A 304 9.14 -49.21 8.86
N SER A 305 7.95 -48.85 8.39
CA SER A 305 7.64 -47.54 7.81
C SER A 305 7.80 -46.41 8.84
N GLU A 306 8.64 -45.42 8.54
CA GLU A 306 8.60 -44.12 9.22
C GLU A 306 7.25 -43.41 8.97
N SER A 307 6.81 -42.62 9.95
CA SER A 307 5.53 -41.91 9.90
C SER A 307 5.53 -40.76 8.88
N VAL A 308 4.56 -40.76 7.97
CA VAL A 308 4.33 -39.72 6.94
C VAL A 308 3.41 -38.59 7.47
N ALA A 309 2.81 -38.77 8.64
CA ALA A 309 1.84 -37.84 9.23
C ALA A 309 2.29 -36.36 9.28
N PRO A 310 3.52 -36.00 9.71
CA PRO A 310 3.88 -34.59 9.86
C PRO A 310 3.93 -33.80 8.54
N VAL A 311 4.16 -34.48 7.41
CA VAL A 311 4.21 -33.80 6.10
C VAL A 311 2.80 -33.45 5.60
N TRP A 312 1.82 -34.33 5.83
CA TRP A 312 0.42 -34.05 5.48
C TRP A 312 -0.17 -32.93 6.30
N VAL A 313 0.16 -32.87 7.60
CA VAL A 313 -0.24 -31.75 8.48
C VAL A 313 0.34 -30.44 7.96
N ALA A 314 1.63 -30.40 7.60
CA ALA A 314 2.26 -29.20 7.06
C ALA A 314 1.62 -28.72 5.74
N ILE A 315 1.25 -29.65 4.85
CA ILE A 315 0.56 -29.34 3.60
C ILE A 315 -0.85 -28.82 3.85
N ALA A 316 -1.62 -29.47 4.72
CA ALA A 316 -2.97 -29.04 5.05
C ALA A 316 -2.96 -27.64 5.67
N LEU A 317 -2.04 -27.39 6.61
CA LEU A 317 -1.88 -26.09 7.23
C LEU A 317 -1.47 -25.02 6.22
N ALA A 318 -0.42 -25.26 5.43
CA ALA A 318 0.02 -24.30 4.40
C ALA A 318 -1.06 -24.01 3.35
N SER A 319 -1.81 -25.03 2.91
CA SER A 319 -2.90 -24.87 1.95
C SER A 319 -4.08 -24.09 2.53
N GLY A 320 -4.44 -24.37 3.78
CA GLY A 320 -5.50 -23.65 4.50
C GLY A 320 -5.14 -22.17 4.67
N THR A 321 -3.93 -21.88 5.15
CA THR A 321 -3.43 -20.51 5.33
C THR A 321 -3.38 -19.76 4.00
N PHE A 322 -2.91 -20.41 2.93
CA PHE A 322 -2.91 -19.85 1.58
C PHE A 322 -4.32 -19.54 1.08
N LEU A 323 -5.27 -20.47 1.22
CA LEU A 323 -6.64 -20.27 0.75
C LEU A 323 -7.30 -19.09 1.45
N VAL A 324 -7.14 -18.98 2.77
CA VAL A 324 -7.68 -17.86 3.56
C VAL A 324 -7.05 -16.54 3.11
N GLY A 325 -5.71 -16.48 3.01
CA GLY A 325 -5.02 -15.28 2.54
C GLY A 325 -5.45 -14.88 1.13
N PHE A 326 -5.55 -15.85 0.22
CA PHE A 326 -5.89 -15.59 -1.18
C PHE A 326 -7.32 -15.06 -1.34
N VAL A 327 -8.28 -15.66 -0.64
CA VAL A 327 -9.67 -15.19 -0.66
C VAL A 327 -9.77 -13.77 -0.12
N LEU A 328 -9.06 -13.46 0.97
CA LEU A 328 -9.03 -12.13 1.56
C LEU A 328 -8.37 -11.10 0.64
N ASP A 329 -7.24 -11.43 0.00
CA ASP A 329 -6.56 -10.57 -0.97
C ASP A 329 -7.47 -10.28 -2.17
N VAL A 330 -8.07 -11.32 -2.76
CA VAL A 330 -9.01 -11.17 -3.88
C VAL A 330 -10.18 -10.28 -3.48
N TRP A 331 -10.77 -10.51 -2.31
CA TRP A 331 -11.87 -9.69 -1.80
C TRP A 331 -11.46 -8.22 -1.62
N ALA A 332 -10.27 -7.96 -1.05
CA ALA A 332 -9.74 -6.61 -0.87
C ALA A 332 -9.42 -5.92 -2.22
N ILE A 333 -9.00 -6.68 -3.25
CA ILE A 333 -8.71 -6.14 -4.59
C ILE A 333 -9.97 -5.69 -5.31
N PHE A 334 -11.06 -6.45 -5.18
CA PHE A 334 -12.32 -6.17 -5.86
C PHE A 334 -13.25 -5.23 -5.10
N ARG A 335 -12.90 -4.85 -3.87
CA ARG A 335 -13.64 -3.83 -3.14
C ARG A 335 -13.47 -2.48 -3.85
N SER A 336 -14.58 -1.75 -4.01
CA SER A 336 -14.58 -0.44 -4.65
C SER A 336 -13.71 0.54 -3.86
N VAL A 337 -12.87 1.28 -4.57
CA VAL A 337 -12.03 2.32 -4.00
C VAL A 337 -12.52 3.66 -4.55
N ASP A 338 -13.05 4.50 -3.67
CA ASP A 338 -13.44 5.86 -4.04
C ASP A 338 -12.17 6.72 -4.04
N ARG A 339 -11.57 6.94 -5.23
CA ARG A 339 -10.49 7.92 -5.37
C ARG A 339 -11.08 9.31 -5.37
N ILE A 340 -11.02 9.96 -4.21
CA ILE A 340 -11.41 11.36 -4.05
C ILE A 340 -10.12 12.20 -4.14
N PRO A 341 -10.10 13.30 -4.89
CA PRO A 341 -8.94 14.18 -4.96
C PRO A 341 -8.68 14.82 -3.59
N ASN A 342 -7.41 15.07 -3.26
CA ASN A 342 -7.06 15.76 -2.03
C ASN A 342 -7.67 17.17 -2.04
N PRO A 343 -8.51 17.55 -1.07
CA PRO A 343 -9.16 18.85 -1.06
C PRO A 343 -8.16 20.01 -1.04
N ARG A 344 -6.97 19.81 -0.47
CA ARG A 344 -5.89 20.82 -0.46
C ARG A 344 -5.24 20.98 -1.82
N GLU A 345 -5.05 19.88 -2.56
CA GLU A 345 -4.61 19.95 -3.96
C GLU A 345 -5.66 20.59 -4.86
N ALA A 346 -6.94 20.28 -4.63
CA ALA A 346 -8.04 20.90 -5.36
C ALA A 346 -8.05 22.44 -5.17
N ARG A 347 -7.76 22.94 -3.95
CA ARG A 347 -7.59 24.38 -3.71
C ARG A 347 -6.39 24.98 -4.43
N LEU A 348 -5.24 24.30 -4.46
CA LEU A 348 -4.07 24.75 -5.23
C LEU A 348 -4.40 24.89 -6.72
N VAL A 349 -5.15 23.94 -7.27
CA VAL A 349 -5.64 24.01 -8.65
C VAL A 349 -6.62 25.16 -8.83
N ALA A 350 -7.55 25.37 -7.88
CA ALA A 350 -8.49 26.48 -7.93
C ALA A 350 -7.80 27.85 -7.92
N VAL A 351 -6.73 28.04 -7.12
CA VAL A 351 -5.90 29.26 -7.14
C VAL A 351 -5.34 29.46 -8.54
N LYS A 352 -4.74 28.42 -9.13
CA LYS A 352 -4.17 28.50 -10.48
C LYS A 352 -5.23 28.85 -11.53
N GLU A 353 -6.39 28.19 -11.50
CA GLU A 353 -7.49 28.47 -12.41
C GLU A 353 -8.08 29.88 -12.23
N ALA A 354 -8.09 30.42 -11.01
CA ALA A 354 -8.51 31.78 -10.74
C ALA A 354 -7.49 32.80 -11.29
N VAL A 355 -6.19 32.52 -11.14
CA VAL A 355 -5.10 33.31 -11.75
C VAL A 355 -5.19 33.30 -13.27
N ASP A 356 -5.35 32.13 -13.89
CA ASP A 356 -5.43 31.96 -15.34
C ASP A 356 -6.66 32.71 -15.94
N ARG A 357 -7.76 32.79 -15.18
CA ARG A 357 -8.95 33.56 -15.55
C ARG A 357 -8.83 35.05 -15.24
N GLY A 358 -7.73 35.51 -14.64
CA GLY A 358 -7.52 36.90 -14.22
C GLY A 358 -8.41 37.35 -13.06
N ALA A 359 -9.05 36.42 -12.34
CA ALA A 359 -9.92 36.69 -11.21
C ALA A 359 -9.08 36.90 -9.93
N TRP A 360 -8.28 37.97 -9.90
CA TRP A 360 -7.24 38.18 -8.90
C TRP A 360 -7.77 38.25 -7.46
N HIS A 361 -8.93 38.86 -7.20
CA HIS A 361 -9.47 38.89 -5.82
C HIS A 361 -9.77 37.49 -5.27
N ALA A 362 -10.46 36.65 -6.05
CA ALA A 362 -10.75 35.27 -5.65
C ALA A 362 -9.45 34.45 -5.52
N ALA A 363 -8.52 34.62 -6.47
CA ALA A 363 -7.22 33.96 -6.42
C ALA A 363 -6.43 34.32 -5.15
N CYS A 364 -6.48 35.58 -4.71
CA CYS A 364 -5.76 36.04 -3.53
C CYS A 364 -6.37 35.56 -2.22
N GLU A 365 -7.70 35.47 -2.14
CA GLU A 365 -8.38 34.88 -0.99
C GLU A 365 -8.02 33.41 -0.84
N ASP A 366 -8.09 32.64 -1.92
CA ASP A 366 -7.73 31.22 -1.91
C ASP A 366 -6.21 31.00 -1.68
N LEU A 367 -5.37 31.88 -2.22
CA LEU A 367 -3.92 31.83 -2.02
C LEU A 367 -3.54 32.09 -0.54
N GLU A 368 -4.21 33.02 0.14
CA GLU A 368 -3.98 33.28 1.56
C GLU A 368 -4.29 32.04 2.42
N VAL A 369 -5.39 31.34 2.13
CA VAL A 369 -5.74 30.08 2.82
C VAL A 369 -4.67 29.02 2.56
N VAL A 370 -4.22 28.89 1.32
CA VAL A 370 -3.23 27.89 0.92
C VAL A 370 -1.84 28.15 1.51
N LEU A 371 -1.45 29.42 1.65
CA LEU A 371 -0.19 29.86 2.26
C LEU A 371 -0.24 29.80 3.80
N GLY A 372 -1.41 29.56 4.37
CA GLY A 372 -1.64 29.34 5.78
C GLY A 372 -0.62 28.37 6.38
N ARG A 373 -0.05 28.75 7.52
CA ARG A 373 0.88 27.89 8.25
C ARG A 373 0.25 26.51 8.49
N ASP A 374 0.92 25.46 8.03
CA ASP A 374 0.51 24.05 8.13
C ASP A 374 -0.64 23.58 7.22
N TYR A 375 -1.15 24.43 6.32
CA TYR A 375 -2.20 24.03 5.36
C TYR A 375 -1.65 23.11 4.26
N VAL A 376 -0.68 23.58 3.46
CA VAL A 376 0.00 22.77 2.44
C VAL A 376 1.48 22.63 2.78
N PRO A 377 2.07 21.43 2.75
CA PRO A 377 3.50 21.27 2.97
C PRO A 377 4.31 21.97 1.85
N PRO A 378 5.40 22.69 2.17
CA PRO A 378 6.21 23.44 1.19
C PRO A 378 6.56 22.68 -0.10
N PRO A 379 7.01 21.41 -0.08
CA PRO A 379 7.33 20.71 -1.33
C PRO A 379 6.12 20.51 -2.26
N LEU A 380 4.91 20.34 -1.71
CA LEU A 380 3.70 20.20 -2.53
C LEU A 380 3.26 21.56 -3.11
N LEU A 381 3.44 22.63 -2.33
CA LEU A 381 3.21 24.00 -2.80
C LEU A 381 4.15 24.35 -3.96
N ASP A 382 5.45 24.05 -3.83
CA ASP A 382 6.46 24.28 -4.86
C ASP A 382 6.19 23.46 -6.13
N GLU A 383 5.70 22.22 -6.00
CA GLU A 383 5.39 21.35 -7.13
C GLU A 383 4.13 21.79 -7.89
N LYS A 384 3.04 22.07 -7.16
CA LYS A 384 1.74 22.37 -7.76
C LYS A 384 1.55 23.85 -8.11
N LEU A 385 2.20 24.74 -7.38
CA LEU A 385 2.10 26.20 -7.53
C LEU A 385 3.50 26.83 -7.47
N PRO A 386 4.38 26.56 -8.45
CA PRO A 386 5.77 27.03 -8.43
C PRO A 386 5.89 28.56 -8.41
N GLU A 387 4.88 29.25 -8.94
CA GLU A 387 4.81 30.72 -9.03
C GLU A 387 4.13 31.36 -7.81
N HIS A 388 3.88 30.61 -6.71
CA HIS A 388 3.17 31.11 -5.53
C HIS A 388 3.79 32.40 -4.94
N VAL A 389 5.11 32.59 -5.03
CA VAL A 389 5.78 33.83 -4.60
C VAL A 389 5.43 35.01 -5.51
N GLU A 390 5.35 34.78 -6.83
CA GLU A 390 4.94 35.83 -7.78
C GLU A 390 3.45 36.16 -7.59
N TYR A 391 2.60 35.16 -7.39
CA TYR A 391 1.18 35.37 -7.11
C TYR A 391 1.00 36.12 -5.79
N ALA A 392 1.78 35.80 -4.76
CA ALA A 392 1.77 36.55 -3.51
C ALA A 392 2.17 38.03 -3.73
N HIS A 393 3.18 38.33 -4.54
CA HIS A 393 3.52 39.70 -4.89
C HIS A 393 2.39 40.45 -5.59
N ARG A 394 1.69 39.79 -6.53
CA ARG A 394 0.54 40.39 -7.24
C ARG A 394 -0.62 40.62 -6.29
N CYS A 395 -0.91 39.65 -5.40
CA CYS A 395 -1.95 39.77 -4.40
C CYS A 395 -1.69 40.90 -3.40
N VAL A 396 -0.44 41.12 -3.00
CA VAL A 396 -0.08 42.27 -2.16
C VAL A 396 -0.36 43.60 -2.87
N ASN A 397 -0.08 43.71 -4.17
CA ASN A 397 -0.38 44.93 -4.90
C ASN A 397 -1.89 45.19 -4.98
N VAL A 398 -2.69 44.16 -5.28
CA VAL A 398 -4.16 44.24 -5.28
C VAL A 398 -4.68 44.68 -3.91
N ALA A 399 -4.18 44.08 -2.83
CA ALA A 399 -4.59 44.42 -1.48
C ALA A 399 -4.16 45.84 -1.05
N ILE A 400 -3.03 46.35 -1.56
CA ILE A 400 -2.59 47.74 -1.37
C ILE A 400 -3.53 48.71 -2.09
N ASP A 401 -3.95 48.37 -3.31
CA ASP A 401 -4.86 49.22 -4.09
C ASP A 401 -6.21 49.38 -3.39
N ASP A 402 -6.69 48.31 -2.75
CA ASP A 402 -7.94 48.24 -1.97
C ASP A 402 -7.87 48.90 -0.59
N LEU A 403 -6.70 49.39 -0.15
CA LEU A 403 -6.58 50.05 1.16
C LEU A 403 -7.41 51.35 1.21
N PRO A 404 -8.19 51.58 2.29
CA PRO A 404 -8.98 52.79 2.45
C PRO A 404 -8.07 54.01 2.58
N SER A 405 -8.48 55.16 2.03
CA SER A 405 -7.72 56.41 2.15
C SER A 405 -7.88 57.09 3.53
N GLY A 406 -6.97 58.02 3.85
CA GLY A 406 -7.02 58.81 5.07
C GLY A 406 -6.75 58.01 6.36
N ARG A 407 -7.41 58.40 7.46
CA ARG A 407 -7.10 57.90 8.83
C ARG A 407 -7.32 56.39 9.01
N LEU A 408 -8.09 55.75 8.14
CA LEU A 408 -8.37 54.30 8.19
C LEU A 408 -7.30 53.46 7.46
N CYS A 409 -6.38 54.09 6.71
CA CYS A 409 -5.36 53.38 5.95
C CYS A 409 -4.38 52.63 6.86
N ALA A 410 -3.78 53.34 7.82
CA ALA A 410 -2.77 52.77 8.72
C ALA A 410 -3.25 51.50 9.47
N PRO A 411 -4.43 51.48 10.15
CA PRO A 411 -4.89 50.27 10.83
C PRO A 411 -5.26 49.14 9.85
N ALA A 412 -5.67 49.44 8.62
CA ALA A 412 -5.92 48.41 7.59
C ALA A 412 -4.60 47.82 7.06
N ALA A 413 -3.58 48.65 6.84
CA ALA A 413 -2.25 48.22 6.43
C ALA A 413 -1.57 47.34 7.51
N ASP A 414 -1.74 47.68 8.79
CA ASP A 414 -1.20 46.87 9.90
C ASP A 414 -1.84 45.48 9.96
N LYS A 415 -3.15 45.36 9.68
CA LYS A 415 -3.80 44.05 9.52
C LYS A 415 -3.25 43.28 8.33
N LEU A 416 -3.07 43.96 7.20
CA LEU A 416 -2.56 43.34 5.98
C LEU A 416 -1.12 42.81 6.17
N VAL A 417 -0.28 43.49 6.95
CA VAL A 417 1.10 43.04 7.26
C VAL A 417 1.15 41.66 7.95
N LEU A 418 0.07 41.27 8.64
CA LEU A 418 -0.01 40.00 9.36
C LEU A 418 -0.38 38.81 8.46
N THR A 419 -0.74 39.05 7.20
CA THR A 419 -1.12 38.01 6.24
C THR A 419 0.08 37.18 5.78
N ASP A 420 -0.18 35.90 5.48
CA ASP A 420 0.84 34.96 5.02
C ASP A 420 1.31 35.31 3.60
N THR A 421 0.43 35.88 2.75
CA THR A 421 0.81 36.47 1.45
C THR A 421 1.86 37.57 1.60
N VAL A 422 1.71 38.51 2.55
CA VAL A 422 2.73 39.56 2.79
C VAL A 422 4.04 38.98 3.31
N ARG A 423 3.97 37.96 4.19
CA ARG A 423 5.16 37.26 4.70
C ARG A 423 5.94 36.58 3.58
N VAL A 424 5.25 35.84 2.71
CA VAL A 424 5.86 35.13 1.57
C VAL A 424 6.43 36.13 0.55
N ALA A 425 5.70 37.19 0.24
CA ALA A 425 6.15 38.26 -0.65
C ALA A 425 7.20 39.20 -0.02
N LYS A 426 7.55 39.03 1.27
CA LYS A 426 8.45 39.91 2.04
C LYS A 426 8.10 41.41 1.84
N ALA A 427 6.81 41.73 1.82
CA ALA A 427 6.32 43.03 1.36
C ALA A 427 5.89 43.98 2.49
N LYS A 428 6.29 43.70 3.73
CA LYS A 428 5.93 44.48 4.92
C LYS A 428 6.14 45.99 4.75
N ASP A 429 7.34 46.39 4.33
CA ASP A 429 7.68 47.82 4.20
C ASP A 429 6.88 48.51 3.09
N ARG A 430 6.54 47.77 2.03
CA ARG A 430 5.73 48.26 0.91
C ARG A 430 4.29 48.53 1.35
N VAL A 431 3.70 47.62 2.12
CA VAL A 431 2.34 47.77 2.67
C VAL A 431 2.28 48.94 3.66
N GLN A 432 3.25 49.04 4.58
CA GLN A 432 3.31 50.15 5.53
C GLN A 432 3.60 51.50 4.85
N GLY A 433 4.35 51.48 3.75
CA GLY A 433 4.65 52.66 2.94
C GLY A 433 3.44 53.18 2.14
N ALA A 434 2.49 52.31 1.79
CA ALA A 434 1.36 52.66 0.91
C ALA A 434 0.42 53.73 1.50
N CYS A 435 0.35 53.84 2.83
CA CYS A 435 -0.46 54.85 3.51
C CYS A 435 0.24 56.20 3.68
N LYS A 436 1.53 56.33 3.33
CA LYS A 436 2.25 57.61 3.43
C LYS A 436 1.86 58.50 2.25
N GLY A 437 0.84 59.34 2.43
CA GLY A 437 0.39 60.32 1.42
C GLY A 437 -0.97 60.03 0.79
N ARG A 438 -1.65 58.95 1.20
CA ARG A 438 -3.11 58.73 1.03
C ARG A 438 -3.86 59.24 2.26
#